data_AF-A0A2V1DCU7-F1
#
_entry.id   AF-A0A2V1DCU7-F1
#
_cell.length_a   1.000
_cell.length_b   1.000
_cell.length_c   1.000
_cell.angle_alpha   90.00
_cell.angle_beta   90.00
_cell.angle_gamma   90.00
#
_symmetry.space_group_name_H-M   'P 1'
#
loop_
_entity.id
_entity.type
_entity.pdbx_description
1 polymer ?
#
loop_
_entity_poly.entity_id
_entity_poly.type
_entity_poly.pdbx_seq_one_letter_code
_entity_poly.pdbx_strand_id
1 'polypeptide(L)'
;MPAAPNSYFIPGYGISRAVMQNNIHYYCGPDAIVRPYTHHGRDGFLVTTVGPALTPAQIEDLKLASRDYEEKQSRITGNQPVVVVNNYRRRY
;
A
#
# COMPACT_ATOMS: atom_id res chain seq x y z
N MET A 1 -19.89 16.56 -17.53
CA MET A 1 -18.61 16.17 -18.17
C MET A 1 -17.91 15.22 -17.22
N PRO A 2 -17.49 14.02 -17.62
CA PRO A 2 -16.70 13.17 -16.73
C PRO A 2 -15.41 13.93 -16.42
N ALA A 3 -15.12 14.13 -15.13
CA ALA A 3 -13.89 14.78 -14.72
C ALA A 3 -12.71 13.97 -15.27
N ALA A 4 -11.71 14.63 -15.85
CA ALA A 4 -10.53 13.94 -16.34
C ALA A 4 -9.84 13.23 -15.16
N PRO A 5 -9.39 11.98 -15.32
CA PRO A 5 -8.68 11.28 -14.27
C PRO A 5 -7.38 12.04 -13.95
N ASN A 6 -7.26 12.49 -12.71
CA ASN A 6 -6.07 13.13 -12.17
C ASN A 6 -5.12 12.05 -11.67
N SER A 7 -3.86 12.09 -12.12
CA SER A 7 -2.81 11.22 -11.61
C SER A 7 -1.71 12.02 -10.95
N TYR A 8 -1.33 11.65 -9.73
CA TYR A 8 -0.27 12.31 -8.98
C TYR A 8 0.64 11.32 -8.25
N PHE A 9 1.88 11.76 -8.01
CA PHE A 9 2.92 10.95 -7.38
C PHE A 9 2.96 11.22 -5.88
N ILE A 10 3.00 10.14 -5.10
CA ILE A 10 3.19 10.16 -3.66
C ILE A 10 4.52 9.47 -3.36
N PRO A 11 5.44 10.12 -2.61
CA PRO A 11 6.67 9.48 -2.18
C PRO A 11 6.36 8.26 -1.31
N GLY A 12 7.02 7.12 -1.57
CA GLY A 12 6.78 5.87 -0.83
C GLY A 12 7.40 5.85 0.57
N TYR A 13 8.13 6.91 0.94
CA TYR A 13 8.84 6.97 2.21
C TYR A 13 7.84 6.98 3.39
N GLY A 14 7.84 5.90 4.18
CA GLY A 14 6.99 5.76 5.36
C GLY A 14 5.52 5.44 5.06
N ILE A 15 5.19 5.01 3.83
CA ILE A 15 3.84 4.58 3.47
C ILE A 15 3.86 3.11 3.04
N SER A 16 3.11 2.28 3.75
CA SER A 16 2.96 0.87 3.44
C SER A 16 2.01 0.68 2.27
N ARG A 17 2.38 -0.17 1.32
CA ARG A 17 1.55 -0.50 0.14
C ARG A 17 0.15 -0.97 0.53
N ALA A 18 0.05 -1.80 1.57
CA ALA A 18 -1.23 -2.35 2.02
C ALA A 18 -2.15 -1.25 2.57
N VAL A 19 -1.61 -0.35 3.38
CA VAL A 19 -2.34 0.80 3.91
C VAL A 19 -2.78 1.73 2.78
N MET A 20 -1.89 2.01 1.83
CA MET A 20 -2.19 2.86 0.68
C MET A 20 -3.33 2.29 -0.17
N GLN A 21 -3.25 1.00 -0.53
CA GLN A 21 -4.28 0.32 -1.32
C GLN A 21 -5.62 0.21 -0.57
N ASN A 22 -5.59 0.04 0.75
CA ASN A 22 -6.80 -0.09 1.54
C ASN A 22 -7.50 1.26 1.79
N ASN A 23 -6.72 2.31 2.06
CA ASN A 23 -7.27 3.61 2.44
C ASN A 23 -7.62 4.50 1.25
N ILE A 24 -7.01 4.29 0.07
CA ILE A 24 -7.22 5.18 -1.08
C ILE A 24 -8.69 5.28 -1.49
N HIS A 25 -9.44 4.18 -1.44
CA HIS A 25 -10.84 4.17 -1.86
C HIS A 25 -11.73 5.05 -0.97
N TYR A 26 -11.36 5.23 0.31
CA TYR A 26 -12.09 6.09 1.24
C TYR A 26 -11.89 7.58 0.94
N TYR A 27 -10.68 7.97 0.52
CA TYR A 27 -10.37 9.39 0.25
C TYR A 27 -10.73 9.81 -1.17
N CYS A 28 -10.45 8.96 -2.15
CA CYS A 28 -10.52 9.29 -3.56
C CYS A 28 -11.68 8.60 -4.30
N GLY A 29 -12.49 7.81 -3.58
CA GLY A 29 -13.60 7.04 -4.13
C GLY A 29 -13.22 5.65 -4.65
N PRO A 30 -14.21 4.82 -4.98
CA PRO A 30 -14.00 3.42 -5.39
C PRO A 30 -13.24 3.27 -6.71
N ASP A 31 -13.28 4.29 -7.57
CA ASP A 31 -12.56 4.31 -8.86
C ASP A 31 -11.09 4.73 -8.72
N ALA A 32 -10.61 4.98 -7.50
CA ALA A 32 -9.24 5.38 -7.25
C ALA A 32 -8.28 4.19 -7.37
N ILE A 33 -7.26 4.33 -8.22
CA ILE A 33 -6.28 3.28 -8.49
C ILE A 33 -4.92 3.70 -7.95
N VAL A 34 -4.26 2.80 -7.23
CA VAL A 34 -2.89 2.99 -6.73
C VAL A 34 -1.98 1.92 -7.29
N ARG A 35 -0.86 2.35 -7.87
CA ARG A 35 0.20 1.45 -8.36
C ARG A 35 1.58 1.88 -7.85
N PRO A 36 2.49 0.92 -7.58
CA PRO A 36 3.89 1.24 -7.37
C PRO A 36 4.46 1.98 -8.58
N TYR A 37 5.21 3.04 -8.34
CA TYR A 37 5.81 3.85 -9.40
C TYR A 37 7.10 4.49 -8.90
N THR A 38 8.12 4.51 -9.75
CA THR A 38 9.39 5.17 -9.46
C THR A 38 9.47 6.45 -10.28
N HIS A 39 9.49 7.60 -9.61
CA HIS A 39 9.55 8.90 -10.26
C HIS A 39 10.93 9.54 -10.00
N HIS A 40 11.72 9.74 -11.06
CA HIS A 40 13.09 10.26 -10.98
C HIS A 40 13.99 9.53 -9.97
N GLY A 41 13.92 8.19 -9.94
CA GLY A 41 14.70 7.36 -9.01
C GLY A 41 14.21 7.38 -7.57
N ARG A 42 13.05 7.99 -7.29
CA ARG A 42 12.37 7.91 -5.99
C ARG A 42 11.22 6.92 -6.08
N ASP A 43 11.28 5.88 -5.26
CA ASP A 43 10.19 4.93 -5.15
C ASP A 43 8.99 5.55 -4.46
N GLY A 44 7.81 5.22 -4.97
CA GLY A 44 6.56 5.70 -4.44
C GLY A 44 5.36 5.09 -5.12
N PHE A 45 4.28 5.84 -5.13
CA PHE A 45 3.00 5.39 -5.62
C PHE A 45 2.44 6.42 -6.58
N LEU A 46 1.95 5.95 -7.73
CA LEU A 46 1.13 6.77 -8.60
C LEU A 46 -0.33 6.49 -8.29
N VAL A 47 -1.02 7.52 -7.84
CA VAL A 47 -2.45 7.49 -7.56
C VAL A 47 -3.18 8.11 -8.74
N THR A 48 -4.19 7.42 -9.25
CA THR A 48 -5.07 7.91 -10.32
C THR A 48 -6.50 7.93 -9.80
N THR A 49 -7.15 9.09 -9.81
CA THR A 49 -8.54 9.26 -9.34
C THR A 49 -9.29 10.26 -10.22
N VAL A 50 -10.60 10.09 -10.33
CA VAL A 50 -11.51 11.03 -11.00
C VAL A 50 -11.88 12.22 -10.08
N GLY A 51 -11.57 12.12 -8.79
CA GLY A 51 -11.86 13.11 -7.75
C GLY A 51 -10.75 14.14 -7.50
N PRO A 52 -10.90 14.95 -6.44
CA PRO A 52 -9.86 15.87 -5.97
C PRO A 52 -8.63 15.10 -5.50
N ALA A 53 -7.45 15.70 -5.68
CA ALA A 53 -6.20 15.13 -5.18
C ALA A 53 -6.20 15.03 -3.65
N LEU A 54 -5.46 14.06 -3.11
CA LEU A 54 -5.22 13.91 -1.67
C LEU A 54 -4.65 15.21 -1.10
N THR A 55 -5.24 15.65 0.02
CA THR A 55 -4.71 16.77 0.79
C THR A 55 -3.45 16.36 1.57
N PRO A 56 -2.55 17.30 1.89
CA PRO A 56 -1.35 16.99 2.68
C PRO A 56 -1.65 16.32 4.02
N ALA A 57 -2.76 16.71 4.69
CA ALA A 57 -3.20 16.09 5.94
C ALA A 57 -3.55 14.60 5.75
N GLN A 58 -4.24 14.25 4.66
CA GLN A 58 -4.56 12.84 4.36
C GLN A 58 -3.30 12.02 4.06
N ILE A 59 -2.28 12.63 3.46
CA ILE A 59 -0.97 11.98 3.25
C ILE A 59 -0.28 11.69 4.59
N GLU A 60 -0.37 12.60 5.56
CA GLU A 60 0.16 12.37 6.91
C GLU A 60 -0.60 11.26 7.64
N ASP A 61 -1.94 11.22 7.54
CA ASP A 61 -2.75 10.15 8.11
C ASP A 61 -2.35 8.78 7.54
N LEU A 62 -2.07 8.71 6.22
CA LEU A 62 -1.60 7.50 5.57
C LEU A 62 -0.24 7.04 6.10
N LYS A 63 0.68 7.97 6.41
CA LYS A 63 1.97 7.64 7.02
C LYS A 63 1.80 7.12 8.45
N LEU A 64 0.96 7.76 9.25
CA LEU A 64 0.65 7.30 10.61
C LEU A 64 0.04 5.90 10.58
N ALA A 65 -0.98 5.68 9.77
CA ALA A 65 -1.61 4.36 9.61
C ALA A 65 -0.62 3.30 9.10
N SER A 66 0.32 3.68 8.24
CA SER A 66 1.38 2.80 7.74
C SER A 66 2.35 2.37 8.84
N ARG A 67 2.76 3.31 9.69
CA ARG A 67 3.63 3.03 10.84
C ARG A 67 2.97 2.04 11.81
N ASP A 68 1.71 2.30 12.18
CA ASP A 68 0.93 1.41 13.04
C ASP A 68 0.71 0.02 12.40
N TYR A 69 0.53 -0.02 11.07
CA TYR A 69 0.38 -1.27 10.33
C TYR A 69 1.67 -2.09 10.31
N GLU A 70 2.83 -1.47 10.08
CA GLU A 70 4.13 -2.14 10.12
C GLU A 70 4.44 -2.69 11.51
N GLU A 71 4.13 -1.95 12.56
CA GLU A 71 4.30 -2.41 13.94
C GLU A 71 3.42 -3.64 14.24
N LYS A 72 2.16 -3.62 13.80
CA LYS A 72 1.24 -4.76 13.94
C LYS A 72 1.69 -5.97 13.11
N GLN A 73 2.10 -5.75 11.86
CA GLN A 73 2.59 -6.82 10.98
C GLN A 73 3.88 -7.45 11.50
N SER A 74 4.78 -6.65 12.08
CA SER A 74 6.02 -7.14 12.71
C SER A 74 5.71 -8.11 13.86
N ARG A 75 4.73 -7.79 14.72
CA ARG A 75 4.27 -8.67 15.81
C ARG A 75 3.65 -9.98 15.31
N ILE A 76 2.98 -9.96 14.16
CA ILE A 76 2.31 -11.13 13.57
C ILE A 76 3.28 -12.02 12.78
N THR A 77 4.22 -11.41 12.05
CA THR A 77 5.22 -12.11 11.21
C THR A 77 6.36 -12.71 12.04
N GLY A 78 6.61 -12.20 13.25
CA GLY A 78 7.67 -12.71 14.13
C GLY A 78 7.46 -14.12 14.71
N ASN A 79 6.37 -14.85 14.38
CA ASN A 79 6.06 -16.13 15.04
C ASN A 79 5.51 -17.26 14.13
N GLN A 80 5.92 -17.35 12.87
CA GLN A 80 5.62 -18.54 12.07
C GLN A 80 6.90 -19.14 11.47
N PRO A 81 7.56 -20.10 12.15
CA PRO A 81 8.46 -20.99 11.43
C PRO A 81 7.60 -21.77 10.44
N VAL A 82 7.80 -21.52 9.15
CA VAL A 82 7.25 -22.38 8.09
C VAL A 82 7.88 -23.75 8.30
N VAL A 83 7.21 -24.62 9.06
CA VAL A 83 7.61 -26.01 9.24
C VAL A 83 7.28 -26.69 7.91
N VAL A 84 8.23 -26.63 6.96
CA VAL A 84 8.18 -27.44 5.75
C VAL A 84 8.36 -28.89 6.21
N VAL A 85 7.26 -29.57 6.49
CA VAL A 85 7.26 -31.01 6.74
C VAL A 85 7.50 -31.69 5.40
N ASN A 86 8.78 -31.87 5.05
CA ASN A 86 9.19 -32.71 3.93
C ASN A 86 8.79 -34.16 4.25
N ASN A 87 7.63 -34.55 3.74
CA ASN A 87 7.20 -35.95 3.74
C ASN A 87 8.02 -36.72 2.71
N TYR A 88 9.22 -37.16 3.10
CA TYR A 88 9.97 -38.22 2.43
C TYR A 88 9.17 -39.52 2.54
N ARG A 89 8.19 -39.70 1.64
CA ARG A 89 7.52 -40.98 1.45
C ARG A 89 8.51 -41.95 0.81
N ARG A 90 9.33 -42.57 1.65
CA ARG A 90 9.86 -43.91 1.43
C ARG A 90 8.71 -44.80 0.96
N ARG A 91 8.76 -45.28 -0.27
CA ARG A 91 8.13 -46.54 -0.64
C ARG A 91 9.08 -47.34 -1.52
N TYR A 92 9.24 -48.56 -1.04
CA TYR A 92 9.98 -49.72 -1.48
C TYR A 92 9.86 -50.00 -2.98
#